data_AF-A0A9D6VU38-F1
#
_entry.id   AF-A0A9D6VU38-F1
#
_cell.length_a   1.000
_cell.length_b   1.000
_cell.length_c   1.000
_cell.angle_alpha   90.00
_cell.angle_beta   90.00
_cell.angle_gamma   90.00
#
_symmetry.space_group_name_H-M   'P 1'
#
loop_
_entity.id
_entity.type
_entity.pdbx_description
1 polymer ?
#
loop_
_entity_poly.entity_id
_entity_poly.type
_entity_poly.pdbx_seq_one_letter_code
_entity_poly.pdbx_strand_id
1 'polypeptide(L)' 'MWGARQTGKTSFLKEKFKESIFYDLLNVDDLIRFTKSPHLLREEVLSLSAEKLIHPIIIDEIQ' A
#
# COMPACT_ATOMS: atom_id res chain seq x y z
N MET A 1 -7.39 -7.23 -4.20
CA MET A 1 -8.72 -7.77 -4.60
C MET A 1 -9.03 -7.25 -5.99
N TRP A 2 -9.45 -8.11 -6.93
CA TRP A 2 -9.94 -7.63 -8.22
C TRP A 2 -11.40 -7.18 -8.08
N GLY A 3 -11.75 -6.00 -8.59
CA GLY A 3 -13.11 -5.48 -8.59
C GLY A 3 -13.18 -4.05 -9.10
N ALA A 4 -14.38 -3.62 -9.50
CA ALA A 4 -14.59 -2.30 -10.10
C ALA A 4 -14.09 -1.17 -9.19
N ARG A 5 -13.39 -0.21 -9.80
CA ARG A 5 -12.98 1.06 -9.18
C ARG A 5 -14.19 1.74 -8.53
N GLN A 6 -13.96 2.44 -7.42
CA GLN A 6 -14.97 3.21 -6.65
C GLN A 6 -16.04 2.40 -5.87
N THR A 7 -15.85 1.10 -5.64
CA THR A 7 -16.80 0.28 -4.86
C THR A 7 -16.61 0.37 -3.33
N GLY A 8 -15.94 1.42 -2.81
CA GLY A 8 -15.73 1.62 -1.38
C GLY A 8 -14.75 0.63 -0.72
N LYS A 9 -14.08 -0.24 -1.50
CA LYS A 9 -13.11 -1.23 -0.98
C LYS A 9 -11.92 -0.58 -0.29
N THR A 10 -11.35 0.46 -0.90
CA THR A 10 -10.27 1.25 -0.30
C THR A 10 -10.74 1.96 0.97
N SER A 11 -11.98 2.46 1.01
CA SER A 11 -12.56 3.06 2.22
C SER A 11 -12.74 2.02 3.34
N PHE A 12 -13.28 0.84 3.03
CA PHE A 12 -13.42 -0.26 3.98
C PHE A 12 -12.07 -0.75 4.52
N LEU A 13 -11.06 -0.87 3.66
CA LEU A 13 -9.71 -1.23 4.09
C LEU A 13 -9.10 -0.15 4.97
N LYS A 14 -9.22 1.13 4.60
CA LYS A 14 -8.75 2.25 5.43
C LYS A 14 -9.45 2.31 6.78
N GLU A 15 -10.74 1.99 6.86
CA GLU A 15 -11.46 1.94 8.14
C GLU A 15 -11.08 0.74 9.00
N LYS A 16 -10.93 -0.44 8.40
CA LYS A 16 -10.63 -1.68 9.11
C LYS A 16 -9.15 -1.80 9.48
N PHE A 17 -8.27 -1.17 8.72
CA PHE A 17 -6.82 -1.27 8.81
C PHE A 17 -6.17 0.12 8.92
N LYS A 18 -6.67 0.97 9.82
CA LYS A 18 -6.15 2.34 10.03
C LYS A 18 -4.66 2.39 10.39
N GLU A 19 -4.18 1.37 11.07
CA GLU A 19 -2.80 1.25 11.55
C GLU A 19 -1.88 0.61 10.51
N SER A 20 -2.45 0.10 9.40
CA SER A 20 -1.70 -0.54 8.32
C SER A 20 -1.11 0.48 7.36
N ILE A 21 0.03 0.12 6.81
CA ILE A 21 0.69 0.94 5.79
C ILE A 21 0.02 0.66 4.46
N PHE A 22 -0.29 1.74 3.74
CA PHE A 22 -1.04 1.69 2.49
C PHE A 22 -0.19 2.26 1.36
N TYR A 23 0.06 1.45 0.34
CA TYR A 23 0.68 1.87 -0.91
C TYR A 23 -0.39 1.87 -2.00
N ASP A 24 -0.69 3.04 -2.55
CA ASP A 24 -1.66 3.21 -3.63
C ASP A 24 -0.91 3.35 -4.96
N LEU A 25 -0.88 2.28 -5.75
CA LEU A 25 -0.20 2.30 -7.05
C LEU A 25 -1.02 3.01 -8.14
N LEU A 26 -2.22 3.51 -7.84
CA LEU A 26 -2.91 4.46 -8.73
C LEU A 26 -2.35 5.87 -8.64
N ASN A 27 -1.64 6.18 -7.54
CA ASN A 27 -0.90 7.42 -7.47
C ASN A 27 0.26 7.34 -8.47
N VAL A 28 0.22 8.20 -9.49
CA VAL A 28 1.21 8.23 -10.57
C VAL A 28 2.63 8.44 -10.03
N ASP A 29 2.78 9.24 -8.97
CA ASP A 29 4.09 9.49 -8.37
C ASP A 29 4.64 8.25 -7.67
N ASP A 30 3.80 7.53 -6.91
CA ASP A 30 4.18 6.27 -6.24
C ASP A 30 4.47 5.17 -7.27
N LEU A 31 3.64 5.07 -8.31
CA LEU A 31 3.82 4.13 -9.41
C LEU A 31 5.17 4.34 -10.11
N ILE A 32 5.49 5.58 -10.49
CA ILE A 32 6.77 5.90 -11.15
C ILE A 32 7.94 5.65 -10.20
N ARG A 33 7.81 6.02 -8.91
CA ARG A 33 8.85 5.82 -7.90
C ARG A 33 9.19 4.33 -7.74
N PHE A 34 8.18 3.50 -7.50
CA PHE A 34 8.39 2.08 -7.26
C PHE A 34 8.70 1.28 -8.53
N THR A 35 8.23 1.72 -9.69
CA THR A 35 8.61 1.10 -10.98
C THR A 35 10.07 1.35 -11.32
N LYS A 36 10.57 2.58 -11.10
CA LYS A 36 11.98 2.93 -11.36
C LYS A 36 12.93 2.32 -10.34
N SER A 37 12.49 2.23 -9.09
CA SER A 37 13.34 1.80 -7.97
C SER A 37 12.57 0.85 -7.03
N PRO A 38 12.34 -0.42 -7.44
CA PRO A 38 11.56 -1.37 -6.64
C PRO A 38 12.21 -1.72 -5.30
N HIS A 39 13.53 -1.53 -5.16
CA HIS A 39 14.24 -1.71 -3.89
C HIS A 39 13.79 -0.73 -2.80
N LEU A 40 13.28 0.45 -3.15
CA LEU A 40 12.79 1.44 -2.19
C LEU A 40 11.63 0.88 -1.36
N LEU A 41 10.73 0.11 -1.97
CA LEU A 41 9.64 -0.54 -1.23
C LEU A 41 10.21 -1.46 -0.16
N ARG A 42 11.22 -2.27 -0.50
CA ARG A 42 11.88 -3.16 0.45
C ARG A 42 12.57 -2.38 1.58
N GLU A 43 13.28 -1.32 1.25
CA GLU A 43 13.99 -0.48 2.23
C GLU A 43 13.01 0.21 3.18
N GLU A 44 11.92 0.78 2.64
CA GLU A 44 10.85 1.37 3.44
C GLU A 44 10.27 0.34 4.41
N VAL A 45 9.93 -0.86 3.93
CA VAL A 45 9.37 -1.94 4.76
C VAL A 45 10.35 -2.40 5.84
N LEU A 46 11.64 -2.52 5.53
CA LEU A 46 12.65 -2.91 6.50
C LEU A 46 12.96 -1.82 7.53
N SER A 47 12.66 -0.56 7.21
CA SER A 47 12.83 0.57 8.12
C SER A 47 11.67 0.71 9.12
N LEU A 48 10.61 -0.08 8.97
CA LEU A 48 9.44 -0.01 9.83
C LEU A 48 9.73 -0.54 11.23
N SER A 49 9.14 0.12 12.24
CA SER A 49 9.17 -0.38 13.61
C SER A 49 8.40 -1.69 13.72
N ALA A 50 8.80 -2.51 14.70
CA ALA A 50 8.11 -3.77 15.00
C ALA A 50 6.61 -3.58 15.24
N GLU A 51 6.22 -2.46 15.88
CA GLU A 51 4.83 -2.07 16.11
C GLU A 51 4.02 -1.95 14.81
N LYS A 52 4.61 -1.35 13.76
CA LYS A 52 3.95 -1.22 12.46
C LYS A 52 3.89 -2.52 11.68
N LEU A 53 4.87 -3.41 11.86
CA LEU A 53 4.92 -4.72 11.22
C LEU A 53 3.91 -5.73 11.79
N ILE A 54 3.27 -5.42 12.93
CA ILE A 54 2.13 -6.20 13.47
C ILE A 54 0.92 -6.10 12.53
N HIS A 55 0.83 -4.99 11.78
CA HIS A 55 -0.26 -4.73 10.85
C HIS A 55 0.13 -5.16 9.43
N PRO A 56 -0.83 -5.66 8.63
CA PRO A 56 -0.56 -6.01 7.24
C PRO A 56 -0.12 -4.79 6.44
N ILE A 57 0.76 -4.99 5.47
CA ILE A 57 1.10 -3.98 4.49
C ILE A 57 0.15 -4.15 3.31
N ILE A 58 -0.62 -3.11 3.00
CA ILE A 58 -1.63 -3.14 1.95
C ILE A 58 -1.07 -2.43 0.73
N ILE A 59 -0.99 -3.16 -0.37
CA ILE A 59 -0.65 -2.62 -1.69
C ILE A 59 -1.92 -2.72 -2.52
N ASP A 60 -2.50 -1.56 -2.84
CA ASP A 60 -3.74 -1.48 -3.62
C ASP A 60 -3.42 -1.26 -5.11
N GLU A 61 -4.27 -1.82 -5.97
CA GLU A 61 -4.25 -1.62 -7.43
C GLU A 61 -2.93 -2.01 -8.15
N ILE A 62 -2.46 -3.24 -7.88
CA ILE A 62 -1.46 -3.93 -8.72
C ILE A 62 -2.18 -4.37 -10.02
N GLN A 63 -2.05 -3.59 -11.09
CA GLN A 63 -2.58 -3.92 -12.43
C GLN A 63 -1.64 -4.86 -13.18
#